data_AF-A0A0P6W862-F1
#
_entry.id   AF-A0A0P6W862-F1
#
_cell.length_a   1.000
_cell.length_b   1.000
_cell.length_c   1.000
_cell.angle_alpha   90.00
_cell.angle_beta   90.00
_cell.angle_gamma   90.00
#
_symmetry.space_group_name_H-M   'P 1'
#
loop_
_entity.id
_entity.type
_entity.pdbx_description
1 polymer ?
#
loop_
_entity_poly.entity_id
_entity_poly.type
_entity_poly.pdbx_seq_one_letter_code
_entity_poly.pdbx_strand_id
1 'polypeptide(L)' 'MTDAATLAVELDVLAAKAGIAIQHDRREAILAGYQDVKRLAALLRTVEITPADEPANIYTFANIVRGA' A
#
# COMPACT_ATOMS: atom_id res chain seq x y z
N MET A 1 -4.41 -16.38 8.56
CA MET A 1 -3.49 -15.26 8.85
C MET A 1 -2.11 -15.68 8.36
N THR A 2 -1.44 -14.84 7.56
CA THR A 2 -0.08 -15.14 7.07
C THR A 2 0.87 -15.26 8.26
N ASP A 3 1.67 -16.33 8.29
CA ASP A 3 2.65 -16.59 9.34
C ASP A 3 3.71 -15.46 9.42
N ALA A 4 4.20 -15.18 10.62
CA ALA A 4 5.15 -14.09 10.89
C ALA A 4 6.47 -14.28 10.13
N ALA A 5 6.95 -15.53 10.01
CA ALA A 5 8.13 -15.84 9.22
C ALA A 5 7.94 -15.50 7.73
N THR A 6 6.75 -15.76 7.19
CA THR A 6 6.41 -15.44 5.79
C THR A 6 6.38 -13.93 5.55
N LEU A 7 5.88 -13.14 6.51
CA LEU A 7 5.86 -11.67 6.41
C LEU A 7 7.27 -11.06 6.43
N ALA A 8 8.17 -11.65 7.22
CA ALA A 8 9.56 -11.19 7.28
C ALA A 8 10.28 -11.38 5.93
N VAL A 9 10.11 -12.53 5.29
CA VAL A 9 10.67 -12.80 3.96
C VAL A 9 10.05 -11.88 2.90
N GLU A 10 8.73 -11.68 2.95
CA GLU A 10 8.05 -10.77 2.02
C GLU A 10 8.59 -9.33 2.15
N LEU A 11 8.79 -8.85 3.39
CA LEU A 11 9.36 -7.53 3.66
C LEU A 11 10.77 -7.40 3.07
N ASP A 12 11.65 -8.39 3.29
CA ASP A 12 13.02 -8.34 2.78
C ASP A 12 13.05 -8.31 1.23
N VAL A 13 12.19 -9.10 0.58
CA VAL A 13 12.06 -9.10 -0.89
C VAL A 13 11.57 -7.74 -1.42
N LEU A 14 10.58 -7.13 -0.75
CA LEU A 14 10.05 -5.83 -1.15
C LEU A 14 11.08 -4.71 -0.94
N ALA A 15 11.81 -4.74 0.18
CA ALA A 15 12.88 -3.80 0.46
C ALA A 15 13.98 -3.88 -0.61
N ALA A 16 14.40 -5.10 -0.99
CA ALA A 16 15.37 -5.31 -2.04
C ALA A 16 14.88 -4.77 -3.41
N LYS A 17 13.62 -5.04 -3.77
CA LYS A 17 13.01 -4.51 -5.00
C LYS A 17 12.93 -2.98 -5.02
N ALA A 18 12.71 -2.37 -3.87
CA ALA A 18 12.68 -0.92 -3.71
C ALA A 18 14.08 -0.29 -3.61
N GLY A 19 15.15 -1.09 -3.57
CA GLY A 19 16.51 -0.60 -3.35
C GLY A 19 16.74 -0.04 -1.94
N ILE A 20 15.94 -0.47 -0.96
CA ILE A 20 15.99 0.01 0.43
C ILE A 20 16.80 -0.99 1.27
N ALA A 21 17.89 -0.51 1.87
CA ALA A 21 18.64 -1.27 2.86
C ALA A 21 18.06 -1.05 4.27
N ILE A 22 17.37 -2.07 4.80
CA ILE A 22 16.85 -2.04 6.18
C ILE A 22 18.01 -2.29 7.15
N GLN A 23 18.27 -1.31 8.02
CA GLN A 23 19.27 -1.44 9.07
C GLN A 23 18.81 -2.46 10.12
N HIS A 24 19.76 -3.25 10.65
CA HIS A 24 19.45 -4.39 11.52
C HIS A 24 18.72 -3.96 12.82
N ASP A 25 19.12 -2.83 13.40
CA ASP A 25 18.54 -2.24 14.61
C ASP A 25 17.07 -1.81 14.44
N ARG A 26 16.63 -1.53 13.21
CA ARG A 26 15.27 -1.07 12.89
C ARG A 26 14.37 -2.16 12.33
N ARG A 27 14.94 -3.32 11.97
CA ARG A 27 14.25 -4.36 11.21
C ARG A 27 13.01 -4.88 11.93
N GLU A 28 13.11 -5.11 13.23
CA GLU A 28 11.99 -5.60 14.04
C GLU A 28 10.83 -4.60 14.09
N ALA A 29 11.14 -3.32 14.33
CA ALA A 29 10.14 -2.26 14.37
C ALA A 29 9.44 -2.07 13.00
N ILE A 30 10.19 -2.15 11.91
CA ILE A 30 9.64 -2.08 10.55
C ILE A 30 8.75 -3.29 10.25
N LEU A 31 9.16 -4.49 10.67
CA LEU A 31 8.35 -5.70 10.50
C LEU A 31 7.02 -5.63 11.25
N ALA A 32 7.03 -5.10 12.48
CA ALA A 32 5.81 -4.87 13.25
C ALA A 32 4.87 -3.89 12.53
N GLY A 33 5.39 -2.74 12.07
CA GLY A 33 4.60 -1.77 11.30
C GLY A 33 4.08 -2.36 9.97
N TYR A 34 4.90 -3.16 9.29
CA TYR A 34 4.50 -3.85 8.06
C TYR A 34 3.33 -4.82 8.32
N GLN A 35 3.37 -5.57 9.43
CA GLN A 35 2.28 -6.45 9.82
C GLN A 35 0.98 -5.67 10.06
N ASP A 36 1.04 -4.52 10.72
CA ASP A 36 -0.14 -3.67 10.96
C ASP A 36 -0.71 -3.09 9.68
N VAL A 37 0.13 -2.62 8.75
CA VAL A 37 -0.30 -2.16 7.43
C VAL A 37 -0.97 -3.29 6.64
N LYS A 38 -0.45 -4.52 6.70
CA LYS A 38 -1.08 -5.68 6.05
C LYS A 38 -2.45 -6.01 6.63
N ARG A 39 -2.64 -5.86 7.95
CA ARG A 39 -3.95 -6.01 8.61
C ARG A 39 -4.91 -4.93 8.15
N LEU A 40 -4.48 -3.67 8.14
CA LEU A 40 -5.29 -2.55 7.65
C LEU A 40 -5.68 -2.76 6.18
N ALA A 41 -4.74 -3.13 5.33
CA ALA A 41 -4.99 -3.40 3.91
C ALA A 41 -5.95 -4.59 3.71
N ALA A 42 -5.93 -5.59 4.58
CA ALA A 42 -6.89 -6.68 4.55
C ALA A 42 -8.32 -6.21 4.85
N LEU A 43 -8.50 -5.25 5.77
CA LEU A 43 -9.80 -4.63 6.04
C LEU A 43 -10.31 -3.82 4.85
N LEU A 44 -9.44 -3.09 4.14
CA LEU A 44 -9.86 -2.33 2.95
C LEU A 44 -10.39 -3.23 1.83
N ARG A 45 -9.94 -4.48 1.74
CA ARG A 45 -10.42 -5.46 0.75
C ARG A 45 -11.79 -6.04 1.07
N THR A 46 -12.33 -5.81 2.26
CA THR A 46 -13.70 -6.24 2.60
C THR A 46 -14.75 -5.23 2.18
N VAL A 47 -14.34 -4.05 1.70
CA VAL A 47 -15.25 -3.05 1.14
C VAL A 47 -15.73 -3.53 -0.21
N GLU A 48 -17.04 -3.50 -0.43
CA GLU A 48 -17.62 -3.77 -1.75
C GLU A 48 -17.26 -2.61 -2.69
N ILE A 49 -16.40 -2.89 -3.66
CA ILE A 49 -16.01 -1.96 -4.72
C ILE A 49 -16.49 -2.58 -6.03
N THR A 50 -17.32 -1.85 -6.75
CA THR A 50 -17.84 -2.20 -8.06
C THR A 50 -16.98 -1.58 -9.17
N PRO A 51 -17.07 -2.06 -10.41
CA PRO A 51 -16.41 -1.41 -11.54
C PRO A 51 -16.85 0.04 -11.79
N ALA A 52 -17.97 0.48 -11.20
CA ALA A 52 -18.46 1.85 -11.30
C ALA A 52 -17.86 2.79 -10.24
N ASP A 53 -17.22 2.24 -9.20
CA ASP A 53 -16.57 3.03 -8.16
C ASP A 53 -15.24 3.55 -8.66
N GLU A 54 -15.19 4.86 -8.92
CA GLU A 54 -14.02 5.50 -9.49
C GLU A 54 -12.96 5.81 -8.42
N PRO A 55 -11.66 5.79 -8.76
CA PRO A 55 -10.61 6.25 -7.86
C PRO A 55 -10.80 7.72 -7.47
N ALA A 56 -10.42 8.07 -6.24
CA ALA A 56 -10.35 9.47 -5.85
C ALA A 56 -9.30 10.23 -6.72
N ASN A 57 -9.56 11.52 -7.00
CA ASN A 57 -8.70 12.41 -7.77
C ASN A 57 -8.50 12.01 -9.24
N ILE A 58 -9.60 11.68 -9.93
CA ILE A 58 -9.57 11.43 -11.38
C ILE A 58 -9.06 12.67 -12.10
N TYR A 59 -8.11 12.46 -13.01
CA TYR A 59 -7.64 13.50 -13.89
C TYR A 59 -8.80 14.07 -14.71
N THR A 60 -9.02 15.38 -14.58
CA THR A 60 -10.01 16.11 -15.37
C THR A 60 -9.31 17.12 -16.26
N PHE A 61 -9.83 17.32 -17.46
CA PHE A 61 -9.34 18.38 -18.34
C PHE A 61 -9.63 19.74 -17.72
N ALA A 62 -8.75 20.72 -17.98
CA ALA A 62 -9.02 22.09 -17.61
C ALA A 62 -10.36 22.56 -18.21
N ASN A 63 -11.17 23.26 -17.42
CA ASN A 63 -12.44 23.79 -17.89
C ASN A 63 -12.19 24.72 -19.09
N ILE A 64 -12.63 24.31 -20.28
CA ILE A 64 -12.66 25.19 -21.46
C ILE A 64 -13.87 26.12 -21.27
N VAL A 65 -13.64 27.26 -20.62
CA VAL A 65 -14.62 28.34 -20.60
C VAL A 65 -14.64 28.94 -22.00
N ARG A 66 -15.70 28.69 -22.77
CA ARG A 66 -15.93 29.39 -24.03
C ARG A 66 -16.26 30.84 -23.65
N GLY A 67 -15.29 31.74 -23.83
CA GLY A 67 -15.44 33.17 -23.55
C GLY A 67 -16.59 33.78 -24.36
N ALA A 68 -17.32 34.69 -23.71
CA ALA A 68 -18.47 35.43 -24.22
C ALA A 68 -18.15 36.27 -25.47
#